data_AF-Q7WVB3-F1
#
_entry.id   AF-Q7WVB3-F1
#
_cell.length_a   1.000
_cell.length_b   1.000
_cell.length_c   1.000
_cell.angle_alpha   90.00
_cell.angle_beta   90.00
_cell.angle_gamma   90.00
#
_symmetry.space_group_name_H-M   'P 1'
#
loop_
_entity.id
_entity.type
_entity.pdbx_description
1 polymer ?
#
loop_
_entity_poly.entity_id
_entity_poly.type
_entity_poly.pdbx_seq_one_letter_code
_entity_poly.pdbx_strand_id
1 'polypeptide(L)'
;MLLNLGGASGGMLPLAFDLRSYPRRAHLYGIKYSVLYFTWKVCPYKARKGLFFMSMIVARMQKMKAENLVGIGNHNQRKTKNHSNPDIDTSLSKLNYDLVDRTQNYKTDIENFINENKSTTRAVRKDAVLVNEWIISSDKDFFDNLTESEIENFFERSKDYFAEKFGEKNIRYATVHLDESTPHMHMGIVPFDKDNKLSAKRVFNPTSSS
;
A
#
# COMPACT_ATOMS: atom_id res chain seq x y z
N MET A 1 -69.07 13.76 19.21
CA MET A 1 -68.88 12.88 20.38
C MET A 1 -67.39 12.82 20.65
N LEU A 2 -66.96 13.33 21.82
CA LEU A 2 -65.58 13.29 22.29
C LEU A 2 -65.12 11.84 22.53
N LEU A 3 -63.88 11.50 22.20
CA LEU A 3 -62.80 11.29 23.18
C LEU A 3 -61.47 10.95 22.49
N ASN A 4 -60.43 11.44 23.17
CA ASN A 4 -59.01 11.41 22.84
C ASN A 4 -58.32 10.22 23.55
N LEU A 5 -56.99 10.11 23.39
CA LEU A 5 -55.98 9.15 23.93
C LEU A 5 -55.51 8.18 22.82
N GLY A 6 -54.26 8.10 22.38
CA GLY A 6 -52.97 8.64 22.81
C GLY A 6 -51.89 7.61 22.41
N GLY A 7 -50.72 8.04 21.91
CA GLY A 7 -49.54 7.17 21.78
C GLY A 7 -48.67 7.38 20.53
N ALA A 8 -47.42 7.79 20.78
CA ALA A 8 -46.28 8.00 19.85
C ALA A 8 -46.07 6.87 18.82
N SER A 9 -45.43 7.06 17.66
CA SER A 9 -44.15 7.74 17.44
C SER A 9 -43.83 7.87 15.93
N GLY A 10 -43.24 9.02 15.55
CA GLY A 10 -42.09 9.08 14.63
C GLY A 10 -42.32 8.83 13.14
N GLY A 11 -42.74 9.88 12.42
CA GLY A 11 -42.50 9.97 10.98
C GLY A 11 -41.01 10.23 10.69
N MET A 12 -40.47 9.59 9.65
CA MET A 12 -39.14 9.89 9.12
C MET A 12 -39.18 9.92 7.60
N LEU A 13 -39.15 11.14 7.05
CA LEU A 13 -38.68 11.49 5.71
C LEU A 13 -37.62 12.59 5.89
N PRO A 14 -36.70 12.78 4.91
CA PRO A 14 -35.27 12.84 5.16
C PRO A 14 -34.82 14.26 5.49
N LEU A 15 -34.02 14.40 6.54
CA LEU A 15 -33.28 15.62 6.84
C LEU A 15 -31.98 15.63 6.04
N ALA A 16 -31.89 16.58 5.11
CA ALA A 16 -30.67 17.01 4.47
C ALA A 16 -29.59 17.29 5.54
N PHE A 17 -28.45 16.62 5.43
CA PHE A 17 -27.31 16.84 6.32
C PHE A 17 -26.44 17.98 5.77
N ASP A 18 -26.45 19.10 6.48
CA ASP A 18 -25.61 20.27 6.24
C ASP A 18 -24.14 19.95 6.53
N LEU A 19 -23.28 20.08 5.52
CA LEU A 19 -21.85 19.77 5.57
C LEU A 19 -20.99 20.90 6.18
N ARG A 20 -21.58 21.90 6.85
CA ARG A 20 -20.85 23.10 7.30
C ARG A 20 -20.33 23.10 8.73
N SER A 21 -20.46 22.02 9.49
CA SER A 21 -20.06 21.99 10.92
C SER A 21 -18.98 20.98 11.31
N TYR A 22 -18.30 20.32 10.37
CA TYR A 22 -17.20 19.40 10.73
C TYR A 22 -15.84 20.11 10.85
N PRO A 23 -15.09 19.94 11.97
CA PRO A 23 -13.77 20.50 12.14
C PRO A 23 -12.78 19.91 11.12
N ARG A 24 -12.00 20.80 10.49
CA ARG A 24 -11.00 20.54 9.44
C ARG A 24 -9.84 19.65 9.91
N ARG A 25 -10.07 18.35 10.07
CA ARG A 25 -9.03 17.34 10.35
C ARG A 25 -9.36 15.99 9.70
N ALA A 26 -9.47 15.98 8.38
CA ALA A 26 -9.92 14.82 7.61
C ALA A 26 -8.88 14.29 6.59
N HIS A 27 -7.62 14.08 7.00
CA HIS A 27 -6.63 13.46 6.10
C HIS A 27 -5.83 12.28 6.67
N LEU A 28 -5.89 12.00 7.98
CA LEU A 28 -5.35 10.76 8.57
C LEU A 28 -6.40 9.69 8.85
N TYR A 29 -7.69 10.04 8.87
CA TYR A 29 -8.76 9.10 9.20
C TYR A 29 -9.10 8.15 8.04
N GLY A 30 -8.88 8.52 6.77
CA GLY A 30 -9.14 7.63 5.63
C GLY A 30 -8.30 6.34 5.65
N ILE A 31 -7.06 6.39 6.16
CA ILE A 31 -6.18 5.22 6.33
C ILE A 31 -6.67 4.32 7.47
N LYS A 32 -7.30 4.91 8.51
CA LYS A 32 -7.89 4.16 9.61
C LYS A 32 -9.16 3.38 9.21
N TYR A 33 -9.80 3.68 8.07
CA TYR A 33 -11.10 3.10 7.74
C TYR A 33 -11.12 2.13 6.54
N SER A 34 -10.10 2.04 5.68
CA SER A 34 -10.11 1.07 4.56
C SER A 34 -9.30 -0.20 4.84
N VAL A 35 -8.10 -0.07 5.42
CA VAL A 35 -7.21 -1.22 5.70
C VAL A 35 -7.57 -1.88 7.04
N LEU A 36 -7.86 -1.07 8.07
CA LEU A 36 -8.31 -1.54 9.39
C LEU A 36 -9.69 -2.23 9.34
N TYR A 37 -10.58 -1.82 8.44
CA TYR A 37 -11.85 -2.54 8.23
C TYR A 37 -11.64 -3.93 7.63
N PHE A 38 -10.61 -4.12 6.80
CA PHE A 38 -10.26 -5.44 6.27
C PHE A 38 -9.74 -6.35 7.39
N THR A 39 -8.88 -5.83 8.28
CA THR A 39 -8.42 -6.56 9.47
C THR A 39 -9.57 -6.93 10.43
N TRP A 40 -10.64 -6.12 10.48
CA TRP A 40 -11.79 -6.39 11.36
C TRP A 40 -12.82 -7.38 10.76
N LYS A 41 -13.03 -7.37 9.44
CA LYS A 41 -14.05 -8.22 8.79
C LYS A 41 -13.60 -9.66 8.52
N VAL A 42 -12.29 -9.88 8.35
CA VAL A 42 -11.74 -11.17 7.91
C VAL A 42 -11.45 -12.11 9.10
N CYS A 43 -11.26 -11.58 10.32
CA CYS A 43 -11.02 -12.40 11.50
C CYS A 43 -12.16 -12.23 12.53
N PRO A 44 -13.16 -13.14 12.58
CA PRO A 44 -14.09 -13.20 13.71
C PRO A 44 -13.31 -13.60 14.96
N TYR A 45 -13.03 -12.57 15.76
CA TYR A 45 -12.47 -12.57 17.11
C TYR A 45 -12.83 -13.82 17.94
N LYS A 46 -11.91 -14.79 18.06
CA LYS A 46 -11.99 -15.87 19.06
C LYS A 46 -11.11 -15.52 20.25
N ALA A 47 -11.67 -14.74 21.18
CA ALA A 47 -11.09 -14.57 22.50
C ALA A 47 -11.10 -15.90 23.27
N ARG A 48 -9.92 -16.52 23.39
CA ARG A 48 -9.63 -17.41 24.52
C ARG A 48 -8.54 -16.76 25.36
N LYS A 49 -8.95 -16.30 26.55
CA LYS A 49 -8.10 -15.81 27.65
C LYS A 49 -7.45 -14.43 27.47
N GLY A 50 -8.27 -13.37 27.41
CA GLY A 50 -7.99 -12.09 28.08
C GLY A 50 -6.77 -11.26 27.66
N LEU A 51 -6.04 -11.61 26.60
CA LEU A 51 -4.94 -10.81 26.07
C LEU A 51 -5.24 -10.46 24.61
N PHE A 52 -5.55 -9.18 24.35
CA PHE A 52 -5.79 -8.66 23.01
C PHE A 52 -4.43 -8.45 22.31
N PHE A 53 -4.01 -9.41 21.49
CA PHE A 53 -2.93 -9.16 20.53
C PHE A 53 -3.54 -8.46 19.31
N MET A 54 -3.04 -7.26 19.02
CA MET A 54 -3.45 -6.46 17.87
C MET A 54 -2.28 -6.45 16.89
N SER A 55 -2.46 -7.09 15.74
CA SER A 55 -1.47 -7.03 14.67
C SER A 55 -1.38 -5.63 14.08
N MET A 56 -0.16 -5.18 13.77
CA MET A 56 0.09 -3.87 13.18
C MET A 56 0.44 -3.97 11.70
N ILE A 57 -0.08 -3.05 10.90
CA ILE A 57 0.39 -2.89 9.53
C ILE A 57 1.83 -2.37 9.51
N VAL A 58 2.68 -3.05 8.75
CA VAL A 58 4.01 -2.60 8.40
C VAL A 58 3.92 -1.93 7.04
N ALA A 59 4.13 -0.62 6.99
CA ALA A 59 4.26 0.13 5.75
C ALA A 59 5.49 1.05 5.87
N ARG A 60 6.62 0.62 5.30
CA ARG A 60 7.87 1.38 5.33
C ARG A 60 8.32 1.75 3.93
N MET A 61 8.84 2.95 3.78
CA MET A 61 9.32 3.45 2.49
C MET A 61 10.84 3.61 2.50
N GLN A 62 11.47 3.22 1.39
CA GLN A 62 12.89 3.41 1.12
C GLN A 62 13.08 4.14 -0.22
N LYS A 63 14.00 5.10 -0.24
CA LYS A 63 14.31 5.91 -1.43
C LYS A 63 15.37 5.19 -2.27
N MET A 64 15.06 4.95 -3.53
CA MET A 64 15.91 4.22 -4.47
C MET A 64 16.42 5.13 -5.58
N LYS A 65 17.74 5.14 -5.78
CA LYS A 65 18.43 5.80 -6.88
C LYS A 65 18.71 4.79 -8.00
N ALA A 66 19.16 5.28 -9.15
CA ALA A 66 19.45 4.46 -10.33
C ALA A 66 20.39 3.26 -10.05
N GLU A 67 21.40 3.46 -9.20
CA GLU A 67 22.38 2.44 -8.81
C GLU A 67 21.76 1.28 -8.00
N ASN A 68 20.66 1.53 -7.29
CA ASN A 68 20.01 0.52 -6.45
C ASN A 68 19.07 -0.39 -7.27
N LEU A 69 18.51 0.11 -8.37
CA LEU A 69 17.41 -0.55 -9.10
C LEU A 69 17.77 -1.92 -9.68
N VAL A 70 19.02 -2.11 -10.12
CA VAL A 70 19.48 -3.41 -10.62
C VAL A 70 19.55 -4.43 -9.49
N GLY A 71 20.10 -4.04 -8.34
CA GLY A 71 20.20 -4.92 -7.17
C GLY A 71 18.82 -5.33 -6.65
N ILE A 72 17.90 -4.37 -6.52
CA ILE A 72 16.52 -4.61 -6.07
C ILE A 72 15.76 -5.47 -7.08
N GLY A 73 15.88 -5.19 -8.38
CA GLY A 73 15.26 -6.02 -9.41
C GLY A 73 15.76 -7.46 -9.38
N ASN A 74 17.06 -7.68 -9.13
CA ASN A 74 17.60 -9.02 -8.99
C ASN A 74 17.11 -9.74 -7.72
N HIS A 75 16.92 -9.00 -6.63
CA HIS A 75 16.41 -9.53 -5.37
C HIS A 75 14.91 -9.88 -5.46
N ASN A 76 14.08 -8.94 -5.91
CA ASN A 76 12.63 -9.10 -6.01
C ASN A 76 12.25 -10.17 -7.03
N GLN A 77 12.97 -10.23 -8.16
CA GLN A 77 12.70 -11.19 -9.24
C GLN A 77 13.49 -12.49 -9.08
N ARG A 78 14.13 -12.72 -7.91
CA ARG A 78 14.90 -13.93 -7.57
C ARG A 78 15.88 -14.38 -8.67
N LYS A 79 16.57 -13.44 -9.33
CA LYS A 79 17.44 -13.72 -10.49
C LYS A 79 18.79 -14.33 -10.16
N THR A 80 19.19 -14.28 -8.90
CA THR A 80 20.49 -14.78 -8.43
C THR A 80 20.27 -16.01 -7.58
N LYS A 81 21.04 -17.07 -7.80
CA LYS A 81 20.95 -18.32 -7.02
C LYS A 81 21.57 -18.21 -5.61
N ASN A 82 22.48 -17.25 -5.43
CA ASN A 82 23.16 -17.01 -4.16
C ASN A 82 22.40 -15.94 -3.40
N HIS A 83 21.45 -16.36 -2.58
CA HIS A 83 20.76 -15.47 -1.65
C HIS A 83 21.59 -15.32 -0.38
N SER A 84 22.02 -14.10 -0.08
CA SER A 84 22.72 -13.80 1.18
C SER A 84 21.81 -13.92 2.40
N ASN A 85 20.49 -13.95 2.20
CA ASN A 85 19.51 -14.14 3.26
C ASN A 85 19.29 -15.66 3.47
N PRO A 86 19.67 -16.22 4.63
CA PRO A 86 19.47 -17.64 4.93
C PRO A 86 17.99 -18.04 5.07
N ASP A 87 17.09 -17.05 5.20
CA ASP A 87 15.66 -17.27 5.43
C ASP A 87 14.85 -17.45 4.14
N ILE A 88 15.49 -17.39 2.96
CA ILE A 88 14.82 -17.61 1.68
C ILE A 88 14.68 -19.11 1.41
N ASP A 89 13.44 -19.60 1.42
CA ASP A 89 13.11 -20.95 0.97
C ASP A 89 12.88 -20.99 -0.54
N THR A 90 13.93 -21.36 -1.29
CA THR A 90 13.88 -21.44 -2.76
C THR A 90 12.78 -22.37 -3.32
N SER A 91 12.25 -23.30 -2.52
CA SER A 91 11.15 -24.15 -2.94
C SER A 91 9.82 -23.38 -3.02
N LEU A 92 9.67 -22.37 -2.16
CA LEU A 92 8.50 -21.50 -2.07
C LEU A 92 8.59 -20.30 -3.03
N SER A 93 9.76 -19.96 -3.57
CA SER A 93 9.91 -18.82 -4.49
C SER A 93 9.02 -18.89 -5.74
N LYS A 94 8.51 -20.08 -6.09
CA LYS A 94 7.53 -20.28 -7.17
C LYS A 94 6.14 -19.72 -6.85
N LEU A 95 5.86 -19.50 -5.56
CA LEU A 95 4.61 -18.92 -5.06
C LEU A 95 4.67 -17.39 -5.01
N ASN A 96 5.85 -16.79 -5.21
CA ASN A 96 5.97 -15.35 -5.34
C ASN A 96 5.30 -14.88 -6.64
N TYR A 97 4.67 -13.72 -6.60
CA TYR A 97 3.98 -13.15 -7.76
C TYR A 97 4.17 -11.64 -7.83
N ASP A 98 4.05 -11.08 -9.03
CA ASP A 98 4.08 -9.64 -9.28
C ASP A 98 2.68 -9.17 -9.68
N LEU A 99 2.08 -8.29 -8.88
CA LEU A 99 0.74 -7.74 -9.15
C LEU A 99 0.72 -6.75 -10.32
N VAL A 100 1.89 -6.32 -10.80
CA VAL A 100 2.02 -5.42 -11.96
C VAL A 100 2.56 -6.16 -13.20
N ASP A 101 3.41 -7.18 -12.99
CA ASP A 101 4.01 -8.06 -14.00
C ASP A 101 4.38 -7.36 -15.33
N ARG A 102 5.16 -6.28 -15.24
CA ARG A 102 5.41 -5.40 -16.40
C ARG A 102 6.75 -5.60 -17.08
N THR A 103 7.78 -6.00 -16.33
CA THR A 103 9.17 -5.86 -16.80
C THR A 103 10.10 -6.84 -16.10
N GLN A 104 11.09 -7.28 -16.85
CA GLN A 104 12.23 -8.04 -16.36
C GLN A 104 13.45 -7.13 -16.11
N ASN A 105 13.34 -5.81 -16.22
CA ASN A 105 14.43 -4.91 -15.85
C ASN A 105 13.86 -3.60 -15.29
N TYR A 106 13.87 -3.49 -13.96
CA TYR A 106 13.35 -2.32 -13.26
C TYR A 106 14.06 -1.04 -13.71
N LYS A 107 15.39 -1.05 -13.80
CA LYS A 107 16.15 0.16 -14.14
C LYS A 107 15.71 0.73 -15.49
N THR A 108 15.72 -0.09 -16.53
CA THR A 108 15.37 0.34 -17.89
C THR A 108 13.91 0.80 -17.96
N ASP A 109 12.97 0.05 -17.37
CA ASP A 109 11.55 0.40 -17.36
C ASP A 109 11.29 1.75 -16.67
N ILE A 110 11.88 1.95 -15.49
CA ILE A 110 11.70 3.16 -14.69
C ILE A 110 12.33 4.36 -15.37
N GLU A 111 13.56 4.24 -15.88
CA GLU A 111 14.25 5.33 -16.57
C GLU A 111 13.51 5.76 -17.84
N ASN A 112 13.02 4.80 -18.64
CA ASN A 112 12.22 5.10 -19.83
C ASN A 112 10.92 5.80 -19.47
N PHE A 113 10.17 5.25 -18.50
CA PHE A 113 8.91 5.84 -18.05
C PHE A 113 9.10 7.27 -17.53
N ILE A 114 10.15 7.51 -16.74
CA ILE A 114 10.44 8.85 -16.24
C ILE A 114 10.78 9.79 -17.40
N ASN A 115 11.59 9.35 -18.36
CA ASN A 115 12.00 10.18 -19.49
C ASN A 115 10.83 10.54 -20.42
N GLU A 116 9.90 9.62 -20.63
CA GLU A 116 8.71 9.82 -21.46
C GLU A 116 7.67 10.74 -20.81
N ASN A 117 7.53 10.70 -19.48
CA ASN A 117 6.42 11.35 -18.78
C ASN A 117 6.82 12.63 -18.02
N LYS A 118 8.12 12.87 -17.77
CA LYS A 118 8.56 14.07 -17.03
C LYS A 118 8.21 15.36 -17.78
N SER A 119 7.81 16.38 -17.04
CA SER A 119 7.39 17.68 -17.60
C SER A 119 8.53 18.52 -18.21
N THR A 120 9.78 18.08 -18.08
CA THR A 120 10.97 18.85 -18.47
C THR A 120 11.83 18.08 -19.44
N THR A 121 12.41 18.77 -20.41
CA THR A 121 13.39 18.17 -21.34
C THR A 121 14.74 17.92 -20.68
N ARG A 122 15.04 18.55 -19.53
CA ARG A 122 16.32 18.40 -18.82
C ARG A 122 16.55 16.96 -18.35
N ALA A 123 17.80 16.51 -18.42
CA ALA A 123 18.19 15.20 -17.92
C ALA A 123 17.87 15.07 -16.41
N VAL A 124 17.48 13.86 -16.00
CA VAL A 124 17.28 13.53 -14.58
C VAL A 124 18.64 13.57 -13.89
N ARG A 125 18.69 14.24 -12.73
CA ARG A 125 19.92 14.32 -11.92
C ARG A 125 20.36 12.91 -11.47
N LYS A 126 21.68 12.66 -11.49
CA LYS A 126 22.27 11.34 -11.15
C LYS A 126 21.90 10.83 -9.75
N ASP A 127 21.66 11.73 -8.81
CA ASP A 127 21.32 11.46 -7.42
C ASP A 127 19.81 11.61 -7.14
N ALA A 128 18.99 11.66 -8.20
CA ALA A 128 17.54 11.63 -8.08
C ALA A 128 17.08 10.33 -7.45
N VAL A 129 16.08 10.44 -6.59
CA VAL A 129 15.27 9.29 -6.19
C VAL A 129 14.34 8.99 -7.37
N LEU A 130 14.57 7.86 -8.02
CA LEU A 130 13.77 7.41 -9.16
C LEU A 130 12.52 6.69 -8.70
N VAL A 131 12.63 5.93 -7.61
CA VAL A 131 11.54 5.16 -7.02
C VAL A 131 11.56 5.24 -5.50
N ASN A 132 10.37 5.27 -4.91
CA ASN A 132 10.14 5.02 -3.51
C ASN A 132 9.58 3.60 -3.38
N GLU A 133 10.41 2.68 -2.88
CA GLU A 133 9.99 1.31 -2.63
C GLU A 133 9.30 1.24 -1.28
N TRP A 134 8.08 0.70 -1.27
CA TRP A 134 7.29 0.44 -0.09
C TRP A 134 7.34 -1.05 0.22
N ILE A 135 7.70 -1.38 1.46
CA ILE A 135 7.51 -2.72 2.01
C ILE A 135 6.19 -2.69 2.78
N ILE A 136 5.24 -3.48 2.31
CA ILE A 136 3.93 -3.68 2.93
C ILE A 136 3.85 -5.08 3.52
N SER A 137 3.54 -5.19 4.80
CA SER A 137 3.45 -6.47 5.52
C SER A 137 2.67 -6.27 6.83
N SER A 138 2.70 -7.28 7.69
CA SER A 138 2.17 -7.32 9.05
C SER A 138 3.05 -8.27 9.88
N ASP A 139 2.61 -8.69 11.07
CA ASP A 139 3.25 -9.77 11.81
C ASP A 139 2.85 -11.16 11.30
N LYS A 140 3.59 -12.18 11.74
CA LYS A 140 3.33 -13.57 11.39
C LYS A 140 1.95 -14.03 11.85
N ASP A 141 1.54 -13.66 13.06
CA ASP A 141 0.25 -14.03 13.63
C ASP A 141 -0.92 -13.52 12.75
N PHE A 142 -0.79 -12.36 12.11
CA PHE A 142 -1.78 -11.87 11.16
C PHE A 142 -1.94 -12.82 9.97
N PHE A 143 -0.84 -13.18 9.31
CA PHE A 143 -0.89 -13.99 8.09
C PHE A 143 -1.19 -15.47 8.36
N ASP A 144 -0.77 -16.02 9.51
CA ASP A 144 -1.07 -17.39 9.90
C ASP A 144 -2.59 -17.63 10.10
N ASN A 145 -3.37 -16.56 10.29
CA ASN A 145 -4.83 -16.60 10.42
C ASN A 145 -5.58 -16.34 9.09
N LEU A 146 -4.87 -16.18 7.97
CA LEU A 146 -5.45 -15.89 6.66
C LEU A 146 -5.29 -17.08 5.70
N THR A 147 -6.28 -17.24 4.83
CA THR A 147 -6.19 -18.10 3.64
C THR A 147 -5.35 -17.45 2.55
N GLU A 148 -4.84 -18.23 1.60
CA GLU A 148 -4.05 -17.73 0.46
C GLU A 148 -4.79 -16.60 -0.29
N SER A 149 -6.09 -16.78 -0.56
CA SER A 149 -6.90 -15.75 -1.22
C SER A 149 -7.06 -14.48 -0.39
N GLU A 150 -7.10 -14.58 0.94
CA GLU A 150 -7.17 -13.39 1.82
C GLU A 150 -5.83 -12.64 1.86
N ILE A 151 -4.71 -13.36 1.76
CA ILE A 151 -3.36 -12.80 1.64
C ILE A 151 -3.22 -12.05 0.31
N GLU A 152 -3.63 -12.67 -0.81
CA GLU A 152 -3.66 -12.00 -2.13
C GLU A 152 -4.51 -10.73 -2.07
N ASN A 153 -5.73 -10.84 -1.55
CA ASN A 153 -6.64 -9.72 -1.36
C ASN A 153 -6.05 -8.59 -0.49
N PHE A 154 -5.23 -8.91 0.50
CA PHE A 154 -4.55 -7.91 1.34
C PHE A 154 -3.53 -7.11 0.52
N PHE A 155 -2.72 -7.77 -0.31
CA PHE A 155 -1.71 -7.10 -1.13
C PHE A 155 -2.33 -6.34 -2.32
N GLU A 156 -3.36 -6.89 -2.96
CA GLU A 156 -4.11 -6.20 -4.02
C GLU A 156 -4.74 -4.91 -3.51
N ARG A 157 -5.48 -4.97 -2.40
CA ARG A 157 -6.06 -3.77 -1.78
C ARG A 157 -5.01 -2.76 -1.35
N SER A 158 -3.85 -3.25 -0.89
CA SER A 158 -2.72 -2.38 -0.56
C SER A 158 -2.20 -1.69 -1.81
N LYS A 159 -2.00 -2.41 -2.92
CA LYS A 159 -1.59 -1.81 -4.21
C LYS A 159 -2.59 -0.75 -4.66
N ASP A 160 -3.87 -1.08 -4.65
CA ASP A 160 -4.95 -0.19 -5.10
C ASP A 160 -5.01 1.11 -4.27
N TYR A 161 -4.82 1.02 -2.95
CA TYR A 161 -4.74 2.21 -2.09
C TYR A 161 -3.63 3.19 -2.53
N PHE A 162 -2.45 2.66 -2.88
CA PHE A 162 -1.35 3.49 -3.38
C PHE A 162 -1.60 3.96 -4.82
N ALA A 163 -2.25 3.15 -5.65
CA ALA A 163 -2.60 3.50 -7.02
C ALA A 163 -3.59 4.66 -7.09
N GLU A 164 -4.63 4.65 -6.26
CA GLU A 164 -5.60 5.75 -6.17
C GLU A 164 -4.93 7.07 -5.77
N LYS A 165 -3.91 6.98 -4.90
CA LYS A 165 -3.26 8.15 -4.30
C LYS A 165 -2.13 8.72 -5.14
N PHE A 166 -1.36 7.86 -5.78
CA PHE A 166 -0.13 8.21 -6.50
C PHE A 166 -0.22 7.95 -8.00
N GLY A 167 -1.29 7.32 -8.49
CA GLY A 167 -1.53 6.97 -9.88
C GLY A 167 -1.06 5.55 -10.22
N GLU A 168 -1.95 4.74 -10.82
CA GLU A 168 -1.69 3.35 -11.23
C GLU A 168 -0.39 3.22 -12.04
N LYS A 169 -0.19 4.10 -13.04
CA LYS A 169 0.99 4.07 -13.92
C LYS A 169 2.31 4.33 -13.19
N ASN A 170 2.24 5.00 -12.04
CA ASN A 170 3.42 5.31 -11.22
C ASN A 170 3.87 4.10 -10.40
N ILE A 171 3.02 3.09 -10.21
CA ILE A 171 3.42 1.80 -9.64
C ILE A 171 4.15 1.00 -10.72
N ARG A 172 5.44 0.75 -10.49
CA ARG A 172 6.35 0.10 -11.45
C ARG A 172 6.59 -1.35 -11.15
N TYR A 173 6.37 -1.79 -9.93
CA TYR A 173 6.41 -3.20 -9.56
C TYR A 173 5.67 -3.35 -8.24
N ALA A 174 5.08 -4.50 -8.01
CA ALA A 174 4.45 -4.85 -6.75
C ALA A 174 4.64 -6.36 -6.55
N THR A 175 5.86 -6.74 -6.16
CA THR A 175 6.27 -8.14 -6.02
C THR A 175 6.00 -8.62 -4.60
N VAL A 176 5.20 -9.67 -4.47
CA VAL A 176 4.90 -10.33 -3.21
C VAL A 176 5.86 -11.50 -3.01
N HIS A 177 6.54 -11.50 -1.87
CA HIS A 177 7.38 -12.60 -1.41
C HIS A 177 6.63 -13.41 -0.35
N LEU A 178 6.46 -14.70 -0.62
CA LEU A 178 5.91 -15.71 0.30
C LEU A 178 6.99 -16.71 0.75
N ASP A 179 8.19 -16.59 0.21
CA ASP A 179 9.34 -17.49 0.43
C ASP A 179 10.30 -17.01 1.53
N GLU A 180 9.88 -16.03 2.34
CA GLU A 180 10.62 -15.51 3.49
C GLU A 180 9.79 -15.70 4.77
N SER A 181 10.33 -15.31 5.94
CA SER A 181 9.70 -15.59 7.25
C SER A 181 8.28 -15.02 7.42
N THR A 182 7.93 -13.96 6.72
CA THR A 182 6.60 -13.34 6.78
C THR A 182 6.23 -12.80 5.40
N PRO A 183 5.01 -13.07 4.90
CA PRO A 183 4.54 -12.53 3.64
C PRO A 183 4.69 -11.00 3.58
N HIS A 184 5.31 -10.50 2.52
CA HIS A 184 5.48 -9.05 2.33
C HIS A 184 5.54 -8.68 0.86
N MET A 185 5.20 -7.44 0.57
CA MET A 185 5.20 -6.89 -0.79
C MET A 185 6.22 -5.77 -0.92
N HIS A 186 7.07 -5.88 -1.94
CA HIS A 186 7.92 -4.82 -2.46
C HIS A 186 7.21 -4.05 -3.56
N MET A 187 6.81 -2.81 -3.28
CA MET A 187 6.08 -1.99 -4.23
C MET A 187 6.83 -0.70 -4.59
N GLY A 188 7.24 -0.58 -5.84
CA GLY A 188 7.99 0.57 -6.35
C GLY A 188 7.10 1.64 -6.95
N ILE A 189 7.10 2.84 -6.37
CA ILE A 189 6.34 3.99 -6.87
C ILE A 189 7.28 5.08 -7.39
N VAL A 190 7.09 5.51 -8.63
CA VAL A 190 7.79 6.68 -9.19
C VAL A 190 7.16 7.96 -8.61
N PRO A 191 7.94 8.83 -7.94
CA PRO A 191 7.43 9.99 -7.23
C PRO A 191 7.19 11.18 -8.17
N PHE A 192 6.26 11.05 -9.11
CA PHE A 192 5.77 12.20 -9.86
C PHE A 192 4.80 13.02 -9.02
N ASP A 193 5.02 14.34 -8.96
CA ASP A 193 4.00 15.27 -8.47
C ASP A 193 2.89 15.48 -9.51
N LYS A 194 1.88 16.28 -9.17
CA LYS A 194 0.73 16.55 -10.04
C LYS A 194 1.11 17.22 -11.38
N ASP A 195 2.31 17.82 -11.46
CA ASP A 195 2.83 18.44 -12.68
C ASP A 195 3.76 17.50 -13.45
N ASN A 196 3.85 16.20 -13.11
CA ASN A 196 4.84 15.26 -13.61
C ASN A 196 6.30 15.71 -13.39
N LYS A 197 6.58 16.38 -12.27
CA LYS A 197 7.95 16.65 -11.82
C LYS A 197 8.38 15.54 -10.86
N LEU A 198 9.53 14.92 -11.15
CA LEU A 198 10.09 13.87 -10.33
C LEU A 198 10.60 14.47 -8.99
N SER A 199 9.90 14.21 -7.89
CA SER A 199 10.27 14.72 -6.58
C SER A 199 9.70 13.89 -5.41
N ALA A 200 10.51 12.96 -4.91
CA ALA A 200 10.19 12.20 -3.69
C ALA A 200 9.90 13.12 -2.48
N LYS A 201 10.59 14.27 -2.40
CA LYS A 201 10.37 15.24 -1.31
C LYS A 201 8.98 15.85 -1.36
N ARG A 202 8.43 16.15 -2.55
CA ARG A 202 7.09 16.75 -2.67
C ARG A 202 5.99 15.72 -2.49
N VAL A 203 6.18 14.54 -3.04
CA VAL A 203 5.17 13.47 -3.02
C VAL A 203 5.05 12.82 -1.63
N PHE A 204 6.19 12.61 -0.94
CA PHE A 204 6.23 11.87 0.33
C PHE A 204 6.73 12.72 1.52
N ASN A 205 6.53 14.05 1.49
CA ASN A 205 6.92 14.88 2.63
C ASN A 205 6.05 14.53 3.85
N PRO A 206 6.63 14.36 5.05
CA PRO A 206 5.87 14.54 6.27
C PRO A 206 5.41 16.00 6.29
N THR A 207 4.12 16.24 6.10
CA THR A 207 3.55 17.55 6.39
C THR A 207 3.79 17.83 7.87
N SER A 208 4.59 18.86 8.17
CA SER A 208 4.45 19.58 9.44
C SER A 208 3.02 20.08 9.47
N SER A 209 2.19 19.45 10.29
CA SER A 209 0.82 19.85 10.53
C SER A 209 0.80 21.28 11.05
N SER A 210 0.44 22.23 10.17
CA SER A 210 -0.08 23.55 10.52
C SER A 210 -1.52 23.42 11.02
#